data_AF-A0A8T4WQW6-F1
#
_entry.id   AF-A0A8T4WQW6-F1
#
_cell.length_a   1.000
_cell.length_b   1.000
_cell.length_c   1.000
_cell.angle_alpha   90.00
_cell.angle_beta   90.00
_cell.angle_gamma   90.00
#
_symmetry.space_group_name_H-M   'P 1'
#
loop_
_entity.id
_entity.type
_entity.pdbx_description
1 polymer ?
#
loop_
_entity_poly.entity_id
_entity_poly.type
_entity_poly.pdbx_seq_one_letter_code
_entity_poly.pdbx_strand_id
1 'polypeptide(L)'
;MKKIMLSFLFLFLLLNVNTNAILTDDSLSENQSFTFSFSSPEIKMINDEIQIFIKEASSSITDPGYPSLPKYTKTIILPQASKISSVT
;
A
#
# COMPACT_ATOMS: atom_id res chain seq x y z
N MET A 1 -44.07 -42.71 -20.43
CA MET A 1 -42.62 -42.38 -20.41
C MET A 1 -42.31 -40.95 -20.90
N LYS A 2 -42.99 -40.42 -21.93
CA LYS A 2 -42.75 -39.04 -22.45
C LYS A 2 -42.89 -37.91 -21.41
N LYS A 3 -43.84 -38.02 -20.47
CA LYS A 3 -44.08 -36.99 -19.43
C LYS A 3 -42.94 -36.87 -18.40
N ILE A 4 -42.28 -37.99 -18.08
CA ILE A 4 -41.15 -38.03 -17.14
C ILE A 4 -39.92 -37.36 -17.78
N MET A 5 -39.69 -37.61 -19.06
CA MET A 5 -38.56 -37.04 -19.80
C MET A 5 -38.65 -35.51 -19.92
N LEU A 6 -39.87 -34.96 -20.07
CA LEU A 6 -40.10 -33.52 -20.11
C LEU A 6 -39.85 -32.85 -18.76
N SER A 7 -40.17 -33.54 -17.65
CA SER A 7 -39.94 -33.01 -16.31
C SER A 7 -38.46 -32.98 -15.93
N PHE A 8 -37.66 -33.95 -16.40
CA PHE A 8 -36.21 -33.93 -16.23
C PHE A 8 -35.53 -32.83 -17.04
N LEU A 9 -36.03 -32.55 -18.24
CA LEU A 9 -35.53 -31.44 -19.07
C LEU A 9 -35.80 -30.08 -18.41
N PHE A 10 -36.97 -29.92 -17.80
CA PHE A 10 -37.33 -28.70 -17.06
C PHE A 10 -36.48 -28.52 -15.79
N LEU A 11 -36.19 -29.61 -15.08
CA LEU A 11 -35.27 -29.59 -13.94
C LEU A 11 -33.85 -29.21 -14.35
N PHE A 12 -33.36 -29.72 -15.48
CA PHE A 12 -32.04 -29.40 -16.02
C PHE A 12 -31.92 -27.93 -16.50
N LEU A 13 -33.01 -27.37 -17.03
CA LEU A 13 -33.08 -25.95 -17.39
C LEU A 13 -33.05 -25.04 -16.15
N LEU A 14 -33.73 -25.41 -15.07
CA LEU A 14 -33.71 -24.65 -13.81
C LEU A 14 -32.35 -24.72 -13.09
N LEU A 15 -31.61 -25.82 -13.25
CA LEU A 15 -30.26 -25.98 -12.69
C LEU A 15 -29.18 -25.15 -13.40
N ASN A 16 -29.42 -24.70 -14.64
CA ASN A 16 -28.42 -23.96 -15.43
C ASN A 16 -28.55 -22.42 -15.33
N VAL A 17 -29.52 -21.87 -14.59
CA VAL A 17 -29.76 -20.41 -14.58
C VAL A 17 -28.90 -19.67 -13.53
N ASN A 18 -27.96 -20.34 -12.84
CA ASN A 18 -27.30 -19.73 -11.68
C ASN A 18 -25.76 -19.88 -11.62
N THR A 19 -25.08 -19.81 -12.77
CA THR A 19 -23.61 -19.71 -12.79
C THR A 19 -23.06 -18.32 -13.10
N ASN A 20 -23.92 -17.30 -13.23
CA ASN A 20 -23.47 -15.92 -13.14
C ASN A 20 -23.39 -15.48 -11.67
N ALA A 21 -22.64 -16.21 -10.85
CA ALA A 21 -21.97 -15.57 -9.74
C ALA A 21 -20.92 -14.68 -10.41
N ILE A 22 -21.32 -13.43 -10.63
CA ILE A 22 -20.44 -12.30 -10.87
C ILE A 22 -19.25 -12.53 -9.93
N LEU A 23 -18.08 -12.80 -10.50
CA LEU A 23 -16.84 -12.54 -9.79
C LEU A 23 -16.87 -11.02 -9.59
N THR A 24 -17.52 -10.58 -8.51
CA THR A 24 -17.18 -9.32 -7.93
C THR A 24 -15.72 -9.52 -7.61
N ASP A 25 -14.89 -8.90 -8.44
CA ASP A 25 -13.52 -8.59 -8.10
C ASP A 25 -13.63 -7.73 -6.83
N ASP A 26 -13.83 -8.41 -5.70
CA ASP A 26 -13.48 -7.95 -4.37
C ASP A 26 -11.95 -7.93 -4.37
N SER A 27 -11.37 -7.12 -5.26
CA SER A 27 -10.14 -6.43 -4.99
C SER A 27 -10.47 -5.53 -3.82
N LEU A 28 -10.51 -6.12 -2.62
CA LEU A 28 -10.28 -5.46 -1.37
C LEU A 28 -8.97 -4.70 -1.58
N SER A 29 -9.10 -3.46 -2.02
CA SER A 29 -8.04 -2.48 -2.03
C SER A 29 -7.71 -2.28 -0.57
N GLU A 30 -6.85 -3.15 -0.02
CA GLU A 30 -6.33 -2.99 1.31
C GLU A 30 -5.45 -1.74 1.30
N ASN A 31 -6.06 -0.61 1.64
CA ASN A 31 -5.36 0.65 1.80
C ASN A 31 -4.56 0.54 3.10
N GLN A 32 -3.27 0.23 2.97
CA GLN A 32 -2.34 0.29 4.10
C GLN A 32 -1.87 1.73 4.29
N SER A 33 -2.11 2.28 5.48
CA SER A 33 -1.65 3.61 5.87
C SER A 33 -0.48 3.49 6.84
N PHE A 34 0.61 4.20 6.55
CA PHE A 34 1.79 4.24 7.40
C PHE A 34 2.00 5.67 7.88
N THR A 35 1.97 5.86 9.20
CA THR A 35 2.27 7.15 9.82
C THR A 35 3.68 7.11 10.38
N PHE A 36 4.52 8.04 9.94
CA PHE A 36 5.87 8.20 10.45
C PHE A 36 5.99 9.49 11.24
N SER A 37 6.62 9.41 12.41
CA SER A 37 7.02 10.55 13.20
C SER A 37 8.52 10.49 13.47
N PHE A 38 9.10 11.65 13.74
CA PHE A 38 10.49 11.82 14.16
C PHE A 38 10.52 12.80 15.33
N SER A 39 11.58 12.72 16.13
CA SER A 39 11.78 13.59 17.28
C SER A 39 12.03 15.04 16.85
N SER A 40 11.70 15.99 17.71
CA SER A 40 12.00 17.41 17.45
C SER A 40 13.48 17.61 17.11
N PRO A 41 13.81 18.42 16.09
CA PRO A 41 15.19 18.64 15.70
C PRO A 41 15.97 19.42 16.76
N GLU A 42 17.22 19.05 16.96
CA GLU A 42 18.19 19.81 17.75
C GLU A 42 19.05 20.67 16.82
N ILE A 43 19.16 21.97 17.11
CA ILE A 43 20.00 22.90 16.35
C ILE A 43 21.21 23.25 17.20
N LYS A 44 22.41 23.04 16.67
CA LYS A 44 23.69 23.32 17.36
C LYS A 44 24.60 24.13 16.45
N MET A 45 25.40 24.99 17.06
CA MET A 45 26.49 25.69 16.38
C MET A 45 27.79 24.93 16.65
N ILE A 46 28.46 24.49 15.59
CA ILE A 46 29.70 23.70 15.66
C ILE A 46 30.65 24.29 14.62
N ASN A 47 31.83 24.75 15.05
CA ASN A 47 32.84 25.36 14.18
C ASN A 47 32.28 26.49 13.28
N ASP A 48 31.49 27.39 13.87
CA ASP A 48 30.79 28.49 13.17
C ASP A 48 29.76 28.05 12.11
N GLU A 49 29.42 26.76 12.05
CA GLU A 49 28.37 26.23 11.19
C GLU A 49 27.13 25.84 12.00
N ILE A 50 25.95 26.02 11.41
CA ILE A 50 24.68 25.54 11.96
C ILE A 50 24.51 24.08 11.55
N GLN A 51 24.38 23.19 12.53
CA GLN A 51 24.06 21.78 12.32
C GLN A 51 22.68 21.46 12.88
N ILE A 52 21.88 20.77 12.08
CA ILE A 52 20.52 20.33 12.43
C ILE A 52 20.55 18.82 12.60
N PHE A 53 20.15 18.34 13.77
CA PHE A 53 20.12 16.92 14.12
C PHE A 53 18.71 16.44 14.33
N ILE A 54 18.39 15.27 13.79
CA ILE A 54 17.16 14.53 14.10
C ILE A 54 17.63 13.15 14.57
N LYS A 55 17.18 12.72 15.75
CA LYS A 55 17.64 11.48 16.40
C LYS A 55 17.48 10.25 15.51
N GLU A 56 16.40 10.18 14.74
CA GLU A 56 16.09 9.06 13.87
C GLU A 56 16.74 9.14 12.48
N ALA A 57 17.35 10.28 12.12
CA ALA A 57 18.05 10.42 10.86
C ALA A 57 19.38 9.63 10.90
N SER A 58 19.56 8.73 9.94
CA SER A 58 20.76 7.89 9.81
C SER A 58 21.80 8.46 8.85
N SER A 59 21.43 9.50 8.10
CA SER A 59 22.26 10.11 7.07
C SER A 59 21.85 11.56 6.86
N SER A 60 22.58 12.28 6.01
CA SER A 60 22.21 13.63 5.56
C SER A 60 22.13 13.69 4.04
N ILE A 61 21.33 14.62 3.53
CA ILE A 61 21.35 15.05 2.13
C ILE A 61 22.37 16.17 2.04
N THR A 62 23.31 16.05 1.11
CA THR A 62 24.37 17.02 0.90
C THR A 62 24.49 17.27 -0.59
N ASP A 63 23.83 18.33 -1.05
CA ASP A 63 23.91 18.78 -2.44
C ASP A 63 24.85 19.98 -2.52
N PRO A 64 25.75 20.05 -3.53
CA PRO A 64 26.65 21.19 -3.69
C PRO A 64 25.89 22.51 -3.77
N GLY A 65 26.26 23.46 -2.91
CA GLY A 65 25.61 24.77 -2.83
C GLY A 65 24.38 24.84 -1.92
N TYR A 66 24.00 23.74 -1.27
CA TYR A 66 22.90 23.68 -0.30
C TYR A 66 23.40 23.26 1.10
N PRO A 67 22.72 23.68 2.18
CA PRO A 67 23.04 23.21 3.51
C PRO A 67 22.80 21.70 3.63
N SER A 68 23.66 21.02 4.39
CA SER A 68 23.45 19.61 4.71
C SER A 68 22.23 19.45 5.63
N LEU A 69 21.26 18.64 5.23
CA LEU A 69 20.03 18.40 5.99
C LEU A 69 19.91 16.95 6.44
N PRO A 70 19.45 16.66 7.67
CA PRO A 70 19.26 15.30 8.15
C PRO A 70 18.20 14.56 7.33
N LYS A 71 18.45 13.28 7.02
CA LYS A 71 17.58 12.40 6.25
C LYS A 71 17.09 11.22 7.10
N TYR A 72 15.78 11.18 7.30
CA TYR A 72 15.09 10.07 7.94
C TYR A 72 14.57 9.09 6.87
N THR A 73 14.98 7.83 6.93
CA THR A 73 14.58 6.80 5.96
C THR A 73 13.89 5.64 6.68
N LYS A 74 12.75 5.19 6.15
CA LYS A 74 12.02 4.02 6.63
C LYS A 74 11.80 3.03 5.49
N THR A 75 12.01 1.76 5.81
CA THR A 75 11.73 0.65 4.90
C THR A 75 10.40 0.01 5.30
N ILE A 76 9.52 -0.16 4.32
CA ILE A 76 8.23 -0.83 4.48
C ILE A 76 8.29 -2.14 3.71
N ILE A 77 7.83 -3.23 4.31
CA ILE A 77 7.73 -4.53 3.65
C ILE A 77 6.28 -4.69 3.21
N LEU A 78 6.07 -4.79 1.90
CA LEU A 78 4.74 -4.97 1.32
C LEU A 78 4.54 -6.44 0.90
N PRO A 79 3.30 -6.94 0.90
CA PRO A 79 2.98 -8.25 0.34
C PRO A 79 3.47 -8.42 -1.11
N GLN A 80 3.70 -9.66 -1.49
CA GLN A 80 4.05 -9.98 -2.87
C GLN A 80 2.92 -9.53 -3.82
N ALA A 81 3.30 -8.97 -4.97
CA ALA A 81 2.38 -8.38 -5.96
C ALA A 81 1.67 -7.07 -5.54
N SER A 82 2.03 -6.45 -4.42
CA SER A 82 1.58 -5.09 -4.11
C SER A 82 2.13 -4.07 -5.12
N LYS A 83 1.30 -3.09 -5.47
CA LYS A 83 1.67 -1.95 -6.33
C LYS A 83 1.47 -0.66 -5.57
N ILE A 84 2.51 0.17 -5.51
CA ILE A 84 2.41 1.53 -4.94
C ILE A 84 1.74 2.42 -5.99
N SER A 85 0.56 2.93 -5.69
CA SER A 85 -0.20 3.82 -6.57
C SER A 85 0.16 5.30 -6.36
N SER A 86 0.42 5.70 -5.12
CA SER A 86 0.76 7.08 -4.74
C SER A 86 1.58 7.12 -3.45
N VAL A 87 2.45 8.13 -3.33
CA VAL A 87 3.09 8.55 -2.08
C VAL A 87 2.74 10.02 -1.90
N THR A 88 2.18 10.37 -0.74
CA THR A 88 1.73 11.73 -0.41
C THR A 88 2.52 12.25 0.78
#